data_AF-A0A961ICM9-F1
#
_entry.id   AF-A0A961ICM9-F1
#
_cell.length_a   1.000
_cell.length_b   1.000
_cell.length_c   1.000
_cell.angle_alpha   90.00
_cell.angle_beta   90.00
_cell.angle_gamma   90.00
#
_symmetry.space_group_name_H-M   'P 1'
#
loop_
_entity.id
_entity.type
_entity.pdbx_description
1 polymer ?
#
loop_
_entity_poly.entity_id
_entity_poly.type
_entity_poly.pdbx_seq_one_letter_code
_entity_poly.pdbx_strand_id
1 'polypeptide(L)'
;MQELIRAHIQRSIQAKQKLLEDAHIIETIAAAGHRLSECFKAGHKLLTCGNGGSAGDAQHIAAELSIRYRARPERPSLPAISLAADSSALTACGNDFG
;
A
#
# COMPACT_ATOMS: atom_id res chain seq x y z
N MET A 1 12.94 -22.41 -19.10
CA MET A 1 12.30 -21.08 -19.00
C MET A 1 10.79 -21.18 -18.81
N GLN A 2 10.03 -21.82 -19.71
CA GLN A 2 8.57 -21.95 -19.59
C GLN A 2 8.10 -22.57 -18.26
N GLU A 3 8.76 -23.63 -17.81
CA GLU A 3 8.47 -24.27 -16.51
C GLU A 3 8.67 -23.32 -15.32
N LEU A 4 9.71 -22.47 -15.35
CA LEU A 4 9.94 -21.47 -14.30
C LEU A 4 8.82 -20.43 -14.22
N ILE A 5 8.34 -19.98 -15.39
CA ILE A 5 7.23 -19.03 -15.49
C ILE A 5 5.94 -19.64 -14.92
N ARG A 6 5.60 -20.87 -15.34
CA ARG A 6 4.43 -21.61 -14.83
C ARG A 6 4.51 -21.80 -13.32
N ALA A 7 5.66 -22.23 -12.81
CA ALA A 7 5.86 -22.41 -11.38
C ALA A 7 5.72 -21.09 -10.59
N HIS A 8 6.19 -19.96 -11.11
CA HIS A 8 6.05 -18.67 -10.44
C HIS A 8 4.58 -18.19 -10.40
N ILE A 9 3.86 -18.32 -11.52
CA ILE A 9 2.43 -18.00 -11.58
C ILE A 9 1.64 -18.90 -10.63
N GLN A 10 1.91 -20.20 -10.63
CA GLN A 10 1.23 -21.16 -9.75
C GLN A 10 1.45 -20.83 -8.27
N ARG A 11 2.67 -20.43 -7.89
CA ARG A 11 2.96 -19.98 -6.51
C ARG A 11 2.17 -18.72 -6.14
N SER A 12 2.03 -17.75 -7.05
CA SER A 12 1.21 -16.55 -6.80
C SER A 12 -0.27 -16.89 -6.60
N ILE A 13 -0.81 -17.80 -7.42
CA ILE A 13 -2.18 -18.29 -7.28
C ILE A 13 -2.37 -18.96 -5.92
N GLN A 14 -1.49 -19.88 -5.54
CA GLN A 14 -1.55 -20.57 -4.25
C GLN A 14 -1.47 -19.60 -3.07
N ALA A 15 -0.61 -18.58 -3.14
CA ALA A 15 -0.52 -17.56 -2.10
C ALA A 15 -1.83 -16.77 -1.95
N LYS A 16 -2.47 -16.39 -3.07
CA LYS A 16 -3.77 -15.70 -3.07
C LYS A 16 -4.90 -16.61 -2.59
N GLN A 17 -4.86 -17.90 -2.92
CA GLN A 17 -5.83 -18.89 -2.46
C GLN A 17 -5.77 -19.03 -0.93
N LYS A 18 -4.57 -19.16 -0.37
CA LYS A 18 -4.37 -19.20 1.09
C LYS A 18 -4.88 -17.93 1.78
N LEU A 19 -4.61 -16.75 1.19
CA LEU A 19 -5.10 -15.49 1.73
C LEU A 19 -6.64 -15.38 1.69
N LEU A 20 -7.27 -15.93 0.65
CA LEU A 20 -8.73 -15.99 0.54
C LEU A 20 -9.36 -16.92 1.58
N GLU A 21 -8.71 -18.04 1.88
CA GLU A 21 -9.19 -19.05 2.82
C GLU A 21 -8.90 -18.69 4.30
N ASP A 22 -8.01 -17.74 4.56
CA ASP A 22 -7.66 -17.27 5.91
C ASP A 22 -8.62 -16.18 6.39
N ALA A 23 -9.62 -16.59 7.17
CA ALA A 23 -10.61 -15.67 7.75
C ALA A 23 -9.99 -14.54 8.57
N HIS A 24 -8.90 -14.80 9.30
CA HIS A 24 -8.26 -13.80 10.14
C HIS A 24 -7.59 -12.69 9.31
N ILE A 25 -6.96 -13.06 8.19
CA ILE A 25 -6.39 -12.07 7.26
C ILE A 25 -7.51 -11.23 6.62
N ILE A 26 -8.61 -11.84 6.22
CA ILE A 26 -9.76 -11.11 5.65
C ILE A 26 -10.33 -10.11 6.66
N GLU A 27 -10.51 -10.50 7.91
CA GLU A 27 -10.95 -9.62 8.99
C GLU A 27 -9.97 -8.47 9.23
N THR A 28 -8.66 -8.75 9.21
CA THR A 28 -7.60 -7.75 9.39
C THR A 28 -7.62 -6.71 8.27
N ILE A 29 -7.80 -7.13 7.02
CA ILE A 29 -7.91 -6.23 5.86
C ILE A 29 -9.14 -5.32 6.01
N ALA A 30 -10.30 -5.89 6.38
CA ALA A 30 -11.52 -5.12 6.60
C ALA A 30 -11.35 -4.10 7.73
N ALA A 31 -10.78 -4.51 8.87
CA ALA A 31 -10.51 -3.64 10.00
C ALA A 31 -9.55 -2.49 9.64
N ALA A 32 -8.51 -2.75 8.85
CA ALA A 32 -7.61 -1.72 8.35
C ALA A 32 -8.35 -0.69 7.47
N GLY A 33 -9.22 -1.16 6.56
CA GLY A 33 -10.06 -0.28 5.74
C GLY A 33 -10.99 0.61 6.56
N HIS A 34 -11.65 0.04 7.58
CA HIS A 34 -12.51 0.82 8.49
C HIS A 34 -11.72 1.88 9.27
N ARG A 35 -10.56 1.51 9.83
CA ARG A 35 -9.71 2.47 10.56
C ARG A 35 -9.23 3.62 9.68
N LEU A 36 -8.87 3.35 8.42
CA LEU A 36 -8.50 4.40 7.46
C LEU A 36 -9.68 5.30 7.11
N SER A 37 -10.88 4.74 6.95
CA SER A 37 -12.08 5.55 6.72
C SER A 37 -12.34 6.52 7.87
N GLU A 38 -12.28 6.05 9.12
CA GLU A 38 -12.47 6.89 10.30
C GLU A 38 -11.36 7.94 10.46
N CYS A 39 -10.11 7.56 10.15
CA CYS A 39 -8.97 8.49 10.12
C CYS A 39 -9.26 9.70 9.21
N PHE A 40 -9.72 9.48 7.98
CA PHE A 40 -10.03 10.57 7.06
C PHE A 40 -11.27 11.37 7.47
N LYS A 41 -12.32 10.73 8.00
CA LYS A 41 -13.51 11.42 8.51
C LYS A 41 -13.17 12.35 9.68
N ALA A 42 -12.21 11.96 10.51
CA ALA A 42 -11.71 12.77 11.62
C ALA A 42 -10.75 13.90 11.17
N GLY A 43 -10.50 14.07 9.86
CA GLY A 43 -9.61 15.11 9.32
C GLY A 43 -8.12 14.78 9.48
N HIS A 44 -7.77 13.53 9.75
CA HIS A 44 -6.38 13.08 9.81
C HIS A 44 -5.85 12.68 8.42
N LYS A 45 -4.57 12.31 8.37
CA LYS A 45 -3.84 11.93 7.15
C LYS A 45 -3.22 10.55 7.27
N LEU A 46 -3.03 9.89 6.12
CA LEU A 46 -2.28 8.64 6.03
C LEU A 46 -0.82 8.93 5.68
N LEU A 47 0.11 8.36 6.44
CA LEU A 47 1.53 8.30 6.11
C LEU A 47 1.90 6.86 5.77
N THR A 48 2.45 6.63 4.58
CA THR A 48 2.91 5.30 4.13
C THR A 48 4.43 5.26 4.04
N CYS A 49 5.03 4.10 4.30
CA CYS A 49 6.47 3.89 4.18
C CYS A 49 6.76 2.43 3.82
N GLY A 50 7.98 2.16 3.34
CA GLY A 50 8.43 0.84 2.96
C GLY A 50 9.81 0.91 2.31
N ASN A 51 10.42 -0.26 2.10
CA ASN A 51 11.75 -0.40 1.48
C ASN A 51 11.65 -1.18 0.16
N GLY A 52 12.50 -0.87 -0.81
CA GLY A 52 12.54 -1.58 -2.10
C GLY A 52 11.18 -1.59 -2.81
N GLY A 53 10.66 -2.77 -3.17
CA GLY A 53 9.34 -2.90 -3.78
C GLY A 53 8.20 -2.32 -2.94
N SER A 54 8.26 -2.48 -1.61
CA SER A 54 7.25 -1.94 -0.69
C SER A 54 7.28 -0.42 -0.59
N ALA A 55 8.41 0.24 -0.92
CA ALA A 55 8.45 1.69 -1.09
C ALA A 55 7.58 2.13 -2.28
N GLY A 56 7.62 1.35 -3.37
CA GLY A 56 6.76 1.51 -4.53
C GLY A 56 5.27 1.36 -4.17
N ASP A 57 4.92 0.32 -3.41
CA ASP A 57 3.54 0.12 -2.93
C ASP A 57 3.08 1.27 -2.02
N ALA A 58 3.95 1.76 -1.13
CA ALA A 58 3.66 2.89 -0.26
C ALA A 58 3.34 4.17 -1.08
N GLN A 59 4.14 4.45 -2.11
CA GLN A 59 3.89 5.55 -3.04
C GLN A 59 2.61 5.34 -3.87
N HIS A 60 2.37 4.10 -4.33
CA HIS A 60 1.20 3.77 -5.13
C HIS A 60 -0.10 4.04 -4.36
N ILE A 61 -0.21 3.55 -3.12
CA ILE A 61 -1.37 3.79 -2.25
C ILE A 61 -1.56 5.29 -2.00
N ALA A 62 -0.48 6.03 -1.72
CA ALA A 62 -0.55 7.47 -1.51
C ALA A 62 -1.05 8.21 -2.77
N ALA A 63 -0.60 7.80 -3.96
CA ALA A 63 -1.04 8.38 -5.23
C ALA A 63 -2.52 8.07 -5.52
N GLU A 64 -2.97 6.83 -5.33
CA GLU A 64 -4.37 6.45 -5.54
C GLU A 64 -5.31 7.21 -4.59
N LEU A 65 -4.88 7.46 -3.35
CA LEU A 65 -5.66 8.21 -2.35
C LEU A 65 -5.66 9.72 -2.62
N SER A 66 -4.51 10.31 -2.92
CA SER A 66 -4.36 11.75 -3.14
C SER A 66 -4.86 12.22 -4.51
N ILE A 67 -4.74 11.38 -5.55
CA ILE A 67 -5.20 11.71 -6.91
C ILE A 67 -6.57 11.06 -7.14
N ARG A 68 -6.58 9.78 -7.51
CA ARG A 68 -7.80 9.02 -7.80
C ARG A 68 -7.52 7.53 -7.92
N TYR A 69 -8.27 6.70 -7.19
CA TYR A 69 -8.21 5.24 -7.26
C TYR A 69 -9.08 4.69 -8.40
N ARG A 70 -10.37 5.08 -8.47
CA ARG A 70 -11.33 4.65 -9.50
C ARG A 70 -11.97 5.86 -10.16
N ALA A 71 -12.37 5.71 -11.42
CA ALA A 71 -13.05 6.77 -12.17
C ALA A 71 -14.41 7.17 -11.55
N ARG A 72 -15.08 6.23 -10.86
CA ARG A 72 -16.33 6.49 -10.13
C ARG A 72 -16.37 5.71 -8.81
N PRO A 73 -17.04 6.25 -7.77
CA PRO A 73 -17.59 7.62 -7.70
C PRO A 73 -16.47 8.67 -7.68
N GLU A 74 -16.79 9.88 -8.14
CA GLU A 74 -15.89 11.02 -7.95
C GLU A 74 -15.85 11.39 -6.46
N ARG A 75 -14.64 11.63 -5.93
CA ARG A 75 -14.42 12.02 -4.55
C ARG A 75 -13.34 13.10 -4.47
N PRO A 76 -13.35 13.93 -3.41
CA PRO A 76 -12.21 14.79 -3.10
C PRO A 76 -10.92 13.97 -2.89
N SER A 77 -9.78 14.63 -3.06
CA SER A 77 -8.48 14.07 -2.68
C SER A 77 -8.48 13.70 -1.19
N LEU A 78 -7.84 12.57 -0.86
CA LEU A 78 -7.63 12.15 0.52
C LEU A 78 -6.19 12.48 0.90
N PRO A 79 -5.93 13.01 2.11
CA PRO A 79 -4.58 13.40 2.51
C PRO A 79 -3.71 12.17 2.79
N ALA A 80 -2.98 11.70 1.78
CA ALA A 80 -2.06 10.57 1.89
C ALA A 80 -0.66 10.94 1.35
N ILE A 81 0.37 10.67 2.16
CA ILE A 81 1.77 11.02 1.86
C ILE A 81 2.63 9.77 2.01
N SER A 82 3.44 9.47 1.00
CA SER A 82 4.48 8.45 1.12
C SER A 82 5.77 9.09 1.61
N LEU A 83 6.26 8.58 2.75
CA LEU A 83 7.57 8.96 3.31
C LEU A 83 8.74 8.41 2.48
N ALA A 84 8.45 7.53 1.52
CA ALA A 84 9.45 6.96 0.62
C ALA A 84 9.63 7.75 -0.68
N ALA A 85 8.94 8.89 -0.86
CA ALA A 85 8.95 9.65 -2.12
C ALA A 85 10.04 10.74 -2.16
N ASP A 86 10.41 11.31 -1.02
CA ASP A 86 11.41 12.39 -0.96
C ASP A 86 12.81 11.81 -0.80
N SER A 87 13.53 11.68 -1.92
CA SER A 87 14.90 11.16 -1.92
C SER A 87 15.87 12.03 -1.13
N SER A 88 15.69 13.35 -1.12
CA SER A 88 16.56 14.27 -0.37
C SER A 88 16.42 14.06 1.13
N ALA A 89 15.18 13.92 1.62
CA ALA A 89 14.92 13.63 3.03
C ALA A 89 15.47 12.25 3.43
N LEU A 90 15.27 11.23 2.58
CA LEU A 90 15.76 9.88 2.85
C LEU A 90 17.28 9.81 2.91
N THR A 91 17.98 10.40 1.93
CA THR A 91 19.45 10.33 1.87
C THR A 91 20.11 11.18 2.94
N ALA A 92 19.58 12.37 3.25
CA ALA A 92 20.07 13.18 4.36
C ALA A 92 19.89 12.44 5.69
N CYS A 93 18.70 11.88 5.95
CA CYS A 93 18.44 11.15 7.19
C CYS A 93 19.37 9.94 7.36
N GLY A 94 19.50 9.10 6.33
CA GLY A 94 20.38 7.93 6.40
C GLY A 94 21.87 8.27 6.47
N ASN A 95 22.30 9.38 5.85
CA ASN A 95 23.68 9.84 5.95
C ASN A 95 24.01 10.42 7.33
N ASP A 96 23.12 11.25 7.87
CA ASP A 96 23.38 12.04 9.07
C ASP A 96 23.15 11.26 10.37
N PHE A 97 22.19 10.32 10.37
CA PHE A 97 21.79 9.57 11.57
C PHE A 97 22.12 8.07 11.53
N GLY A 98 22.22 7.46 10.35
CA GLY A 98 22.44 6.01 10.16
C GLY A 98 21.15 5.22 10.00
#